data_AF-A0A651XFB1-F1
#
_entry.id   AF-A0A651XFB1-F1
#
_cell.length_a   1.000
_cell.length_b   1.000
_cell.length_c   1.000
_cell.angle_alpha   90.00
_cell.angle_beta   90.00
_cell.angle_gamma   90.00
#
_symmetry.space_group_name_H-M   'P 1'
#
loop_
_entity.id
_entity.type
_entity.pdbx_description
1 polymer ?
#
loop_
_entity_poly.entity_id
_entity_poly.type
_entity_poly.pdbx_seq_one_letter_code
_entity_poly.pdbx_strand_id
1 'polypeptide(L)'
;LVSENKKRVEGRLHLHCHATTGMAEMALLKAIEAGVDGVDTAISSMSATYGHPATEALVATLAGTEHDTGLDILKLESIAAYFREVRKKYHAFEGQLKGYDSRILVAQVPGGMLTNLESQLKQQNAADRLDQVLAEIPRVRKDLGFIPLVTPTSQIVGTQAVLNVLTGERYK
;
A
#
# COMPACT_ATOMS: atom_id res chain seq x y z
N LEU A 1 4.92 4.52 17.38
CA LEU A 1 3.45 4.46 17.24
C LEU A 1 2.87 3.31 18.03
N VAL A 2 3.16 2.04 17.67
CA VAL A 2 2.63 0.85 18.37
C VAL A 2 2.90 0.88 19.87
N SER A 3 4.15 1.08 20.30
CA SER A 3 4.50 1.14 21.73
C SER A 3 3.74 2.22 22.50
N GLU A 4 3.44 3.36 21.88
CA GLU A 4 2.67 4.42 22.52
C GLU A 4 1.18 4.08 22.61
N ASN A 5 0.61 3.46 21.57
CA ASN A 5 -0.78 3.02 21.60
C ASN A 5 -0.99 1.91 22.64
N LYS A 6 -0.06 0.95 22.78
CA LYS A 6 -0.15 -0.10 23.81
C LYS A 6 -0.16 0.45 25.24
N LYS A 7 0.43 1.62 25.49
CA LYS A 7 0.41 2.28 26.81
C LYS A 7 -0.90 3.02 27.09
N ARG A 8 -1.63 3.41 26.05
CA ARG A 8 -2.76 4.36 26.14
C ARG A 8 -4.12 3.75 25.84
N VAL A 9 -4.14 2.64 25.12
CA VAL A 9 -5.38 2.01 24.65
C VAL A 9 -5.46 0.60 25.22
N GLU A 10 -6.54 0.35 25.95
CA GLU A 10 -6.92 -0.98 26.41
C GLU A 10 -7.62 -1.70 25.26
N GLY A 11 -6.84 -2.32 24.38
CA GLY A 11 -7.34 -3.05 23.22
C GLY A 11 -6.24 -3.79 22.48
N ARG A 12 -6.64 -4.75 21.65
CA ARG A 12 -5.71 -5.41 20.72
C ARG A 12 -5.39 -4.46 19.57
N LEU A 13 -4.12 -4.30 19.27
CA LEU A 13 -3.63 -3.59 18.10
C LEU A 13 -3.38 -4.58 16.97
N HIS A 14 -3.90 -4.24 15.79
CA HIS A 14 -3.68 -5.00 14.57
C HIS A 14 -3.03 -4.08 13.53
N LEU A 15 -1.92 -4.50 12.93
CA LEU A 15 -1.26 -3.74 11.86
C LEU A 15 -1.57 -4.31 10.48
N HIS A 16 -2.07 -3.44 9.60
CA HIS A 16 -2.22 -3.70 8.17
C HIS A 16 -1.26 -2.79 7.40
N CYS A 17 -0.42 -3.36 6.54
CA CYS A 17 0.54 -2.57 5.76
C CYS A 17 0.74 -3.16 4.36
N HIS A 18 0.59 -2.33 3.33
CA HIS A 18 0.82 -2.72 1.94
C HIS A 18 2.31 -2.68 1.59
N ALA A 19 2.78 -3.68 0.84
CA ALA A 19 4.18 -3.88 0.46
C ALA A 19 4.66 -2.96 -0.68
N THR A 20 3.81 -2.06 -1.17
CA THR A 20 4.04 -1.31 -2.42
C THR A 20 5.30 -0.44 -2.39
N THR A 21 5.68 0.05 -1.22
CA THR A 21 6.89 0.87 -1.04
C THR A 21 8.13 0.07 -0.64
N GLY A 22 8.00 -1.24 -0.42
CA GLY A 22 9.06 -2.10 0.09
C GLY A 22 9.38 -1.91 1.57
N MET A 23 8.52 -1.22 2.31
CA MET A 23 8.72 -0.98 3.76
C MET A 23 7.87 -1.87 4.66
N ALA A 24 6.91 -2.61 4.12
CA ALA A 24 5.91 -3.31 4.93
C ALA A 24 6.54 -4.39 5.80
N GLU A 25 7.41 -5.23 5.24
CA GLU A 25 8.09 -6.31 5.96
C GLU A 25 8.84 -5.77 7.20
N MET A 26 9.60 -4.68 7.01
CA MET A 26 10.30 -4.00 8.09
C MET A 26 9.32 -3.39 9.10
N ALA A 27 8.25 -2.74 8.62
CA ALA A 27 7.25 -2.14 9.49
C ALA A 27 6.52 -3.18 10.36
N LEU A 28 6.18 -4.35 9.80
CA LEU A 28 5.58 -5.47 10.52
C LEU A 28 6.54 -5.99 11.60
N LEU A 29 7.80 -6.25 11.26
CA LEU A 29 8.79 -6.72 12.23
C LEU A 29 8.96 -5.74 13.39
N LYS A 30 9.14 -4.44 13.10
CA LYS A 30 9.25 -3.41 14.16
C LYS A 30 7.97 -3.26 14.97
N ALA A 31 6.80 -3.54 14.41
CA ALA A 31 5.54 -3.52 15.14
C ALA A 31 5.39 -4.71 16.09
N ILE A 32 5.85 -5.88 15.67
CA ILE A 32 5.90 -7.10 16.50
C ILE A 32 6.83 -6.88 17.70
N GLU A 33 8.05 -6.40 17.45
CA GLU A 33 9.00 -6.02 18.52
C GLU A 33 8.43 -4.95 19.47
N ALA A 34 7.49 -4.12 18.98
CA ALA A 34 6.82 -3.08 19.76
C ALA A 34 5.57 -3.58 20.51
N GLY A 35 5.20 -4.85 20.38
CA GLY A 35 4.08 -5.48 21.08
C GLY A 35 2.72 -5.36 20.38
N VAL A 36 2.69 -5.30 19.05
CA VAL A 36 1.42 -5.43 18.30
C VAL A 36 0.82 -6.83 18.51
N ASP A 37 -0.51 -6.93 18.56
CA ASP A 37 -1.20 -8.19 18.88
C ASP A 37 -1.52 -9.03 17.62
N GLY A 38 -1.50 -8.42 16.44
CA GLY A 38 -1.75 -9.09 15.17
C GLY A 38 -1.25 -8.29 13.98
N VAL A 39 -0.96 -8.99 12.89
CA VAL A 39 -0.53 -8.40 11.61
C VAL A 39 -1.21 -9.12 10.45
N ASP A 40 -1.49 -8.36 9.38
CA ASP A 40 -1.99 -8.92 8.14
C ASP A 40 -0.85 -9.27 7.18
N THR A 41 -0.94 -10.46 6.58
CA THR A 41 -0.05 -10.94 5.51
C THR A 41 -0.88 -11.59 4.40
N ALA A 42 -0.24 -11.84 3.25
CA ALA A 42 -0.84 -12.58 2.14
C ALA A 42 -0.01 -13.83 1.84
N ILE A 43 -0.64 -14.93 1.41
CA ILE A 43 0.09 -16.13 1.02
C ILE A 43 1.10 -15.80 -0.10
N SER A 44 2.31 -16.38 -0.05
CA SER A 44 3.45 -15.90 -0.85
C SER A 44 3.17 -15.71 -2.34
N SER A 45 2.42 -16.63 -2.96
CA SER A 45 2.06 -16.56 -4.39
C SER A 45 1.10 -15.41 -4.74
N MET A 46 0.43 -14.81 -3.76
CA MET A 46 -0.49 -13.68 -3.86
C MET A 46 0.02 -12.43 -3.12
N SER A 47 1.29 -12.43 -2.69
CA SER A 47 1.90 -11.37 -1.89
C SER A 47 2.70 -10.36 -2.72
N ALA A 48 3.28 -9.37 -2.03
CA ALA A 48 4.15 -8.31 -2.56
C ALA A 48 3.45 -7.33 -3.52
N THR A 49 4.25 -6.45 -4.14
CA THR A 49 3.80 -5.37 -5.04
C THR A 49 2.66 -4.54 -4.44
N TYR A 50 1.46 -4.59 -5.02
CA TYR A 50 0.28 -3.86 -4.54
C TYR A 50 -0.34 -4.47 -3.27
N GLY A 51 0.00 -5.72 -2.96
CA GLY A 51 -0.53 -6.49 -1.84
C GLY A 51 0.25 -6.28 -0.55
N HIS A 52 0.53 -7.38 0.14
CA HIS A 52 1.02 -7.42 1.52
C HIS A 52 2.28 -8.29 1.63
N PRO A 53 3.03 -8.20 2.74
CA PRO A 53 4.12 -9.15 3.03
C PRO A 53 3.67 -10.61 2.94
N ALA A 54 4.60 -11.49 2.55
CA ALA A 54 4.35 -12.92 2.45
C ALA A 54 4.18 -13.56 3.84
N THR A 55 3.10 -14.32 4.04
CA THR A 55 2.81 -15.04 5.29
C THR A 55 3.97 -15.95 5.68
N GLU A 56 4.47 -16.76 4.74
CA GLU A 56 5.52 -17.75 4.98
C GLU A 56 6.85 -17.09 5.37
N ALA A 57 7.17 -15.95 4.74
CA ALA A 57 8.39 -15.22 5.05
C ALA A 57 8.35 -14.67 6.49
N LEU A 58 7.20 -14.14 6.92
CA LEU A 58 7.05 -13.65 8.29
C LEU A 58 7.07 -14.82 9.30
N VAL A 59 6.34 -15.90 9.03
CA VAL A 59 6.35 -17.11 9.88
C VAL A 59 7.77 -17.66 10.04
N ALA A 60 8.53 -17.79 8.95
CA ALA A 60 9.92 -18.23 9.00
C ALA A 60 10.81 -17.26 9.80
N THR A 61 10.59 -15.96 9.67
CA THR A 61 11.35 -14.92 10.39
C THR A 61 11.14 -15.00 11.90
N LEU A 62 9.94 -15.37 12.35
CA LEU A 62 9.58 -15.42 13.77
C LEU A 62 9.80 -16.80 14.41
N ALA A 63 10.09 -17.83 13.62
CA ALA A 63 10.28 -19.18 14.11
C ALA A 63 11.42 -19.27 15.15
N GLY A 64 11.13 -19.89 16.29
CA GLY A 64 12.08 -20.03 17.40
C GLY A 64 12.32 -18.75 18.22
N THR A 65 11.62 -17.66 17.93
CA THR A 65 11.67 -16.43 18.73
C THR A 65 10.58 -16.42 19.80
N GLU A 66 10.56 -15.41 20.67
CA GLU A 66 9.44 -15.20 21.61
C GLU A 66 8.10 -14.86 20.92
N HIS A 67 8.16 -14.53 19.63
CA HIS A 67 7.02 -14.19 18.79
C HIS A 67 6.67 -15.31 17.80
N ASP A 68 7.14 -16.54 18.04
CA ASP A 68 6.82 -17.69 17.20
C ASP A 68 5.30 -17.84 17.03
N THR A 69 4.87 -17.90 15.78
CA THR A 69 3.45 -17.97 15.42
C THR A 69 2.84 -19.36 15.64
N GLY A 70 3.66 -20.41 15.75
CA GLY A 70 3.24 -21.81 15.78
C GLY A 70 2.63 -22.32 14.45
N LEU A 71 2.72 -21.54 13.37
CA LEU A 71 2.15 -21.90 12.07
C LEU A 71 3.08 -22.85 11.31
N ASP A 72 2.48 -23.86 10.68
CA ASP A 72 3.20 -24.87 9.89
C ASP A 72 3.51 -24.34 8.49
N ILE A 73 4.79 -24.06 8.24
CA ILE A 73 5.27 -23.51 6.97
C ILE A 73 5.03 -24.45 5.78
N LEU A 74 5.04 -25.78 5.98
CA LEU A 74 4.81 -26.74 4.90
C LEU A 74 3.34 -26.74 4.48
N LYS A 75 2.42 -26.59 5.44
CA LYS A 75 0.99 -26.41 5.13
C LYS A 75 0.76 -25.10 4.39
N LEU A 76 1.41 -24.02 4.79
CA LEU A 76 1.32 -22.74 4.09
C LEU A 76 1.85 -22.85 2.64
N GLU A 77 2.99 -23.51 2.42
CA GLU A 77 3.52 -23.71 1.07
C GLU A 77 2.52 -24.44 0.17
N SER A 78 1.82 -25.47 0.68
CA SER A 78 0.80 -26.18 -0.10
C SER A 78 -0.34 -25.26 -0.58
N ILE A 79 -0.73 -24.29 0.25
CA ILE A 79 -1.72 -23.25 -0.10
C ILE A 79 -1.12 -22.30 -1.13
N ALA A 80 0.14 -21.90 -0.96
CA ALA A 80 0.84 -21.05 -1.91
C ALA A 80 0.95 -21.70 -3.29
N ALA A 81 1.27 -22.99 -3.35
CA ALA A 81 1.33 -23.78 -4.57
C ALA A 81 -0.01 -23.82 -5.30
N TYR A 82 -1.11 -24.02 -4.56
CA TYR A 82 -2.45 -23.93 -5.12
C TYR A 82 -2.71 -22.54 -5.74
N PHE A 83 -2.49 -21.47 -4.98
CA PHE A 83 -2.76 -20.11 -5.46
C PHE A 83 -1.83 -19.67 -6.59
N ARG A 84 -0.62 -20.23 -6.68
CA ARG A 84 0.32 -20.00 -7.78
C ARG A 84 -0.29 -20.44 -9.13
N GLU A 85 -1.00 -21.56 -9.15
CA GLU A 85 -1.71 -22.02 -10.35
C GLU A 85 -3.01 -21.24 -10.59
N VAL A 86 -3.73 -20.87 -9.52
CA VAL A 86 -4.95 -20.04 -9.64
C VAL A 86 -4.62 -18.68 -10.25
N ARG A 87 -3.58 -17.98 -9.76
CA ARG A 87 -3.21 -16.63 -10.19
C ARG A 87 -2.96 -16.54 -11.69
N LYS A 88 -2.41 -17.59 -12.32
CA LYS A 88 -2.19 -17.64 -13.78
C LYS A 88 -3.48 -17.42 -14.58
N LYS A 89 -4.63 -17.88 -14.08
CA LYS A 89 -5.94 -17.69 -14.73
C LYS A 89 -6.36 -16.22 -14.79
N TYR A 90 -5.79 -15.37 -13.93
CA TYR A 90 -6.13 -13.95 -13.79
C TYR A 90 -5.06 -13.04 -14.38
N HIS A 91 -4.14 -13.54 -15.21
CA HIS A 91 -3.04 -12.76 -15.77
C HIS A 91 -3.51 -11.47 -16.49
N ALA A 92 -4.72 -11.48 -17.07
CA ALA A 92 -5.31 -10.34 -17.77
C ALA A 92 -5.59 -9.13 -16.85
N PHE A 93 -5.65 -9.36 -15.53
CA PHE A 93 -5.96 -8.34 -14.52
C PHE A 93 -4.74 -7.92 -13.68
N GLU A 94 -3.56 -8.49 -13.96
CA GLU A 94 -2.33 -8.13 -13.25
C GLU A 94 -1.93 -6.68 -13.54
N GLY A 95 -1.49 -5.99 -12.47
CA GLY A 95 -0.89 -4.67 -12.60
C GLY A 95 0.50 -4.73 -13.25
N GLN A 96 1.02 -3.58 -13.66
CA GLN A 96 2.31 -3.48 -14.36
C GLN A 96 3.52 -3.29 -13.43
N LEU A 97 3.29 -3.00 -12.13
CA LEU A 97 4.38 -2.82 -11.16
C LEU A 97 5.20 -4.10 -11.02
N LYS A 98 6.52 -3.95 -11.16
CA LYS A 98 7.51 -4.97 -10.85
C LYS A 98 8.40 -4.44 -9.73
N GLY A 99 8.48 -5.16 -8.63
CA GLY A 99 9.18 -4.70 -7.42
C GLY A 99 8.36 -3.68 -6.64
N TYR A 100 8.96 -2.53 -6.34
CA TYR A 100 8.42 -1.50 -5.44
C TYR A 100 8.28 -0.16 -6.14
N ASP A 101 7.33 0.66 -5.69
CA ASP A 101 7.10 2.02 -6.19
C ASP A 101 7.55 3.07 -5.16
N SER A 102 8.79 3.54 -5.29
CA SER A 102 9.36 4.56 -4.38
C SER A 102 8.76 5.94 -4.60
N ARG A 103 8.05 6.20 -5.70
CA ARG A 103 7.39 7.49 -5.96
C ARG A 103 6.37 7.82 -4.89
N ILE A 104 5.73 6.79 -4.30
CA ILE A 104 4.78 6.93 -3.18
C ILE A 104 5.47 7.54 -1.95
N LEU A 105 6.75 7.23 -1.70
CA LEU A 105 7.50 7.79 -0.58
C LEU A 105 7.73 9.29 -0.72
N VAL A 106 7.88 9.76 -1.95
CA VAL A 106 8.11 11.18 -2.27
C VAL A 106 6.79 11.94 -2.34
N ALA A 107 5.84 11.43 -3.12
CA ALA A 107 4.60 12.13 -3.42
C ALA A 107 3.51 11.94 -2.35
N GLN A 108 3.63 10.92 -1.49
CA GLN A 108 2.59 10.49 -0.55
C GLN A 108 1.23 10.21 -1.22
N VAL A 109 1.27 9.85 -2.51
CA VAL A 109 0.09 9.49 -3.32
C VAL A 109 -0.07 7.97 -3.28
N PRO A 110 -1.23 7.42 -2.88
CA PRO A 110 -1.48 5.99 -2.91
C PRO A 110 -1.28 5.40 -4.32
N GLY A 111 -0.74 4.18 -4.42
CA GLY A 111 -0.43 3.56 -5.72
C GLY A 111 -1.63 3.48 -6.67
N GLY A 112 -2.79 3.04 -6.19
CA GLY A 112 -4.02 2.98 -7.02
C GLY A 112 -4.52 4.35 -7.48
N MET A 113 -4.24 5.42 -6.72
CA MET A 113 -4.54 6.79 -7.13
C MET A 113 -3.61 7.23 -8.27
N LEU A 114 -2.31 6.88 -8.19
CA LEU A 114 -1.32 7.23 -9.20
C LEU A 114 -1.65 6.61 -10.58
N THR A 115 -1.94 5.32 -10.64
CA THR A 115 -2.29 4.65 -11.92
C THR A 115 -3.55 5.22 -12.55
N ASN A 116 -4.53 5.60 -11.72
CA ASN A 116 -5.75 6.25 -12.20
C ASN A 116 -5.46 7.65 -12.78
N LEU A 117 -4.62 8.44 -12.12
CA LEU A 117 -4.20 9.75 -12.60
C LEU A 117 -3.43 9.66 -13.93
N GLU A 118 -2.49 8.73 -14.05
CA GLU A 118 -1.76 8.47 -15.30
C GLU A 118 -2.72 8.13 -16.44
N SER A 119 -3.73 7.29 -16.17
CA SER A 119 -4.77 6.94 -17.15
C SER A 119 -5.62 8.16 -17.56
N GLN A 120 -6.07 8.97 -16.59
CA GLN A 120 -6.85 10.18 -16.85
C GLN A 120 -6.08 11.20 -17.70
N LEU A 121 -4.82 11.46 -17.37
CA LEU A 121 -3.98 12.38 -18.14
C LEU A 121 -3.70 11.86 -19.54
N LYS A 122 -3.49 10.55 -19.71
CA LYS A 122 -3.31 9.94 -21.02
C LYS A 122 -4.55 10.07 -21.90
N GLN A 123 -5.75 9.86 -21.34
CA GLN A 123 -7.02 10.05 -22.07
C GLN A 123 -7.23 11.51 -22.51
N GLN A 124 -6.61 12.46 -21.81
CA GLN A 124 -6.70 13.89 -22.11
C GLN A 124 -5.49 14.41 -22.90
N ASN A 125 -4.62 13.53 -23.41
CA ASN A 125 -3.38 13.88 -24.11
C ASN A 125 -2.45 14.83 -23.32
N ALA A 126 -2.45 14.72 -21.99
CA ALA A 126 -1.70 15.56 -21.06
C ALA A 126 -0.77 14.75 -20.14
N ALA A 127 -0.28 13.61 -20.63
CA ALA A 127 0.58 12.71 -19.84
C ALA A 127 1.88 13.38 -19.35
N ASP A 128 2.37 14.38 -20.08
CA ASP A 128 3.54 15.21 -19.74
C ASP A 128 3.31 16.11 -18.51
N ARG A 129 2.05 16.26 -18.07
CA ARG A 129 1.67 17.10 -16.92
C ARG A 129 1.65 16.35 -15.59
N LEU A 130 2.00 15.06 -15.56
CA LEU A 130 1.92 14.23 -14.35
C LEU A 130 2.67 14.84 -13.17
N ASP A 131 3.90 15.32 -13.37
CA ASP A 131 4.70 15.91 -12.29
C ASP A 131 4.06 17.17 -11.70
N GLN A 132 3.37 17.96 -12.53
CA GLN A 132 2.62 19.14 -12.08
C GLN A 132 1.43 18.72 -11.22
N VAL A 133 0.72 17.65 -11.61
CA VAL A 133 -0.39 17.09 -10.84
C VAL A 133 0.10 16.55 -9.49
N LEU A 134 1.22 15.83 -9.48
CA LEU A 134 1.83 15.32 -8.25
C LEU A 134 2.23 16.44 -7.29
N ALA A 135 2.71 17.57 -7.82
CA ALA A 135 3.02 18.76 -7.01
C ALA A 135 1.76 19.49 -6.51
N GLU A 136 0.64 19.41 -7.23
CA GLU A 136 -0.61 20.07 -6.87
C GLU A 136 -1.41 19.27 -5.82
N ILE A 137 -1.31 17.94 -5.80
CA ILE A 137 -2.02 17.07 -4.84
C ILE A 137 -1.81 17.48 -3.38
N PRO A 138 -0.57 17.67 -2.87
CA PRO A 138 -0.36 18.12 -1.49
C PRO A 138 -0.99 19.48 -1.18
N ARG A 139 -1.09 20.37 -2.18
CA ARG A 139 -1.71 21.70 -2.01
C ARG A 139 -3.23 21.58 -1.89
N VAL A 140 -3.85 20.81 -2.77
CA VAL A 140 -5.30 20.52 -2.68
C VAL A 140 -5.63 19.80 -1.37
N ARG A 141 -4.82 18.81 -0.97
CA ARG A 141 -4.98 18.11 0.29
C ARG A 141 -4.89 19.05 1.49
N LYS A 142 -3.96 20.01 1.47
CA LYS A 142 -3.83 21.04 2.51
C LYS A 142 -5.06 21.93 2.56
N ASP A 143 -5.57 22.38 1.42
CA ASP A 143 -6.74 23.26 1.35
C ASP A 143 -8.02 22.55 1.84
N LEU A 144 -8.06 21.22 1.75
CA LEU A 144 -9.10 20.37 2.34
C LEU A 144 -8.81 19.93 3.80
N GLY A 145 -7.80 20.50 4.46
CA GLY A 145 -7.53 20.23 5.89
C GLY A 145 -6.75 18.95 6.16
N PHE A 146 -5.85 18.55 5.27
CA PHE A 146 -4.99 17.36 5.41
C PHE A 146 -5.73 16.03 5.54
N ILE A 147 -6.89 15.91 4.91
CA ILE A 147 -7.66 14.65 4.90
C ILE A 147 -6.80 13.45 4.47
N PRO A 148 -7.01 12.26 5.07
CA PRO A 148 -6.36 11.04 4.62
C PRO A 148 -6.66 10.78 3.14
N LEU A 149 -5.65 10.42 2.36
CA LEU A 149 -5.82 10.04 0.96
C LEU A 149 -6.14 8.54 0.89
N VAL A 150 -7.41 8.22 1.11
CA VAL A 150 -7.97 6.88 0.97
C VAL A 150 -9.21 6.97 0.09
N THR A 151 -9.71 5.88 -0.47
CA THR A 151 -10.94 5.95 -1.26
C THR A 151 -12.12 6.33 -0.34
N PRO A 152 -12.99 7.32 -0.69
CA PRO A 152 -13.04 8.06 -1.96
C PRO A 152 -12.26 9.39 -1.98
N THR A 153 -11.76 9.89 -0.85
CA THR A 153 -11.11 11.22 -0.75
C THR A 153 -9.86 11.36 -1.62
N SER A 154 -9.11 10.29 -1.83
CA SER A 154 -7.97 10.26 -2.76
C SER A 154 -8.38 10.63 -4.19
N GLN A 155 -9.53 10.15 -4.66
CA GLN A 155 -10.03 10.46 -6.00
C GLN A 155 -10.49 11.92 -6.11
N ILE A 156 -11.11 12.46 -5.06
CA ILE A 156 -11.54 13.87 -5.00
C ILE A 156 -10.32 14.79 -5.11
N VAL A 157 -9.31 14.56 -4.27
CA VAL A 157 -8.07 15.35 -4.27
C VAL A 157 -7.34 15.23 -5.61
N GLY A 158 -7.20 14.02 -6.13
CA GLY A 158 -6.52 13.77 -7.40
C GLY A 158 -7.20 14.44 -8.59
N THR A 159 -8.52 14.27 -8.70
CA THR A 159 -9.29 14.86 -9.79
C THR A 159 -9.24 16.38 -9.74
N GLN A 160 -9.37 16.98 -8.56
CA GLN A 160 -9.25 18.43 -8.41
C GLN A 160 -7.84 18.93 -8.77
N ALA A 161 -6.79 18.18 -8.40
CA ALA A 161 -5.42 18.53 -8.77
C ALA A 161 -5.20 18.47 -10.29
N VAL A 162 -5.76 17.47 -10.97
CA VAL A 162 -5.78 17.38 -12.44
C VAL A 162 -6.49 18.60 -13.04
N LEU A 163 -7.69 18.92 -12.55
CA LEU A 163 -8.44 20.09 -13.03
C LEU A 163 -7.63 21.39 -12.88
N ASN A 164 -7.06 21.65 -11.70
CA ASN A 164 -6.24 22.84 -11.44
C ASN A 164 -5.06 22.97 -12.41
N VAL A 165 -4.40 21.86 -12.75
CA VAL A 165 -3.25 21.86 -13.67
C VAL A 165 -3.71 22.10 -15.11
N LEU A 166 -4.82 21.48 -15.53
CA LEU A 166 -5.31 21.60 -16.90
C LEU A 166 -5.99 22.94 -17.18
N THR A 167 -6.69 23.52 -16.20
CA THR A 167 -7.29 24.87 -16.33
C THR A 167 -6.25 25.98 -16.19
N GLY A 168 -5.09 25.70 -15.58
CA GLY A 168 -4.07 26.69 -15.26
C GLY A 168 -4.44 27.62 -14.09
N GLU A 169 -5.59 27.40 -13.44
CA GLU A 169 -6.12 28.22 -12.37
C GLU A 169 -6.77 27.34 -11.29
N ARG A 170 -6.37 27.51 -10.03
CA ARG A 170 -6.85 26.63 -8.95
C ARG A 170 -8.33 26.90 -8.66
N TYR A 171 -9.14 25.84 -8.64
CA TYR A 171 -10.56 25.85 -8.24
C TYR A 171 -11.51 26.66 -9.13
N LYS A 172 -11.14 26.84 -10.40
CA LYS A 172 -12.01 27.38 -11.45
C LYS A 172 -12.94 26.30 -12.00
#